data_AF-A0A1D6HAJ6-F1
#
_entry.id   AF-A0A1D6HAJ6-F1
#
_cell.length_a   1.000
_cell.length_b   1.000
_cell.length_c   1.000
_cell.angle_alpha   90.00
_cell.angle_beta   90.00
_cell.angle_gamma   90.00
#
_symmetry.space_group_name_H-M   'P 1'
#
loop_
_entity.id
_entity.type
_entity.pdbx_description
1 polymer ?
#
loop_
_entity_poly.entity_id
_entity_poly.type
_entity_poly.pdbx_seq_one_letter_code
_entity_poly.pdbx_strand_id
1 'polypeptide(L)'
;MWYLCVFYHRLLDYRRPEVESLAELFAGPGARESVEWRMPENHHVDSPFHLVRLPGDERLAAQVANRSLLVKGVYELWGYGTTYEELEKSVREYPDERKLPFLVPESSFKIVIDSFGKVISSQEQNEIIQSLTYIPFKGRVNLKKPDHRFFVMETDDYGSNNGLPPVVKRSIFFGREVGAADRHLLPTYQLKSRKYIGPTAMDAEMAFLMANQGLASPGKLVYDPFVGTGSILVAAAHFGAMTMILI
;
A
#
# COMPACT_ATOMS: atom_id res chain seq x y z
N MET A 1 13.37 -9.24 -3.20
CA MET A 1 12.49 -9.02 -4.39
C MET A 1 12.13 -7.54 -4.45
N TRP A 2 11.84 -7.00 -5.65
CA TRP A 2 11.21 -5.68 -5.79
C TRP A 2 9.68 -5.81 -5.78
N TYR A 3 9.00 -4.94 -5.04
CA TYR A 3 7.55 -4.82 -4.99
C TYR A 3 7.10 -3.46 -5.52
N LEU A 4 5.90 -3.39 -6.08
CA LEU A 4 5.22 -2.12 -6.31
C LEU A 4 4.48 -1.74 -5.03
N CYS A 5 4.91 -0.66 -4.39
CA CYS A 5 4.21 -0.02 -3.28
C CYS A 5 3.36 1.13 -3.82
N VAL A 6 2.04 0.99 -3.69
CA VAL A 6 1.08 2.00 -4.11
C VAL A 6 0.64 2.79 -2.89
N PHE A 7 0.78 4.11 -2.92
CA PHE A 7 0.39 4.99 -1.82
C PHE A 7 -0.94 5.70 -2.07
N TYR A 8 -1.63 6.09 -1.00
CA TYR A 8 -2.65 7.13 -1.09
C TYR A 8 -2.01 8.48 -1.46
N HIS A 9 -2.74 9.31 -2.20
CA HIS A 9 -2.27 10.63 -2.63
C HIS A 9 -2.48 11.70 -1.55
N ARG A 10 -1.71 11.59 -0.46
CA ARG A 10 -1.68 12.51 0.68
C ARG A 10 -0.38 12.32 1.47
N LEU A 11 0.01 13.36 2.22
CA LEU A 11 1.17 13.32 3.13
C LEU A 11 2.42 12.72 2.44
N LEU A 12 2.75 13.25 1.25
CA LEU A 12 3.69 12.62 0.32
C LEU A 12 5.05 12.35 0.96
N ASP A 13 5.54 13.30 1.76
CA ASP A 13 6.83 13.22 2.46
C ASP A 13 6.89 12.11 3.52
N TYR A 14 5.74 11.63 4.00
CA TYR A 14 5.65 10.60 5.04
C TYR A 14 5.58 9.17 4.49
N ARG A 15 5.39 9.01 3.17
CA ARG A 15 5.20 7.70 2.52
C ARG A 15 6.37 6.75 2.75
N ARG A 16 7.58 7.16 2.38
CA ARG A 16 8.78 6.32 2.53
C ARG A 16 9.18 6.18 4.00
N PRO A 17 9.22 7.27 4.80
CA PRO A 17 9.54 7.16 6.22
C PRO A 17 8.61 6.22 7.00
N GLU A 18 7.32 6.14 6.64
CA GLU A 18 6.41 5.15 7.24
C GLU A 18 6.87 3.72 6.92
N VAL A 19 7.05 3.38 5.64
CA VAL A 19 7.47 2.04 5.20
C VAL A 19 8.81 1.64 5.81
N GLU A 20 9.76 2.58 5.84
CA GLU A 20 11.08 2.44 6.45
C GLU A 20 11.01 2.16 7.96
N SER A 21 10.18 2.89 8.69
CA SER A 21 9.97 2.67 10.12
C SER A 21 9.31 1.31 10.38
N LEU A 22 8.40 0.89 9.52
CA LEU A 22 7.75 -0.42 9.63
C LEU A 22 8.69 -1.57 9.30
N ALA A 23 9.60 -1.39 8.34
CA ALA A 23 10.66 -2.36 8.08
C ALA A 23 11.54 -2.55 9.33
N GLU A 24 11.97 -1.47 9.98
CA GLU A 24 12.70 -1.52 11.25
C GLU A 24 11.89 -2.15 12.39
N LEU A 25 10.60 -1.83 12.48
CA LEU A 25 9.72 -2.37 13.49
C LEU A 25 9.63 -3.90 13.43
N PHE A 26 9.50 -4.46 12.23
CA PHE A 26 9.24 -5.89 12.04
C PHE A 26 10.50 -6.72 11.78
N ALA A 27 11.54 -6.16 11.16
CA ALA A 27 12.79 -6.86 10.86
C ALA A 27 13.94 -6.52 11.82
N GLY A 28 13.76 -5.52 12.68
CA GLY A 28 14.70 -5.16 13.73
C GLY A 28 15.64 -3.99 13.38
N PRO A 29 16.53 -3.62 14.32
CA PRO A 29 17.44 -2.48 14.16
C PRO A 29 18.33 -2.62 12.91
N GLY A 30 18.49 -1.53 12.16
CA GLY A 30 19.28 -1.52 10.92
C GLY A 30 18.51 -1.91 9.65
N ALA A 31 17.27 -2.40 9.79
CA ALA A 31 16.47 -2.82 8.63
C ALA A 31 15.95 -1.62 7.82
N ARG A 32 15.78 -0.45 8.44
CA ARG A 32 15.40 0.80 7.76
C ARG A 32 16.39 1.15 6.64
N GLU A 33 17.68 1.07 6.94
CA GLU A 33 18.78 1.42 6.05
C GLU A 33 18.93 0.41 4.90
N SER A 34 18.34 -0.78 5.06
CA SER A 34 18.31 -1.83 4.04
C SER A 34 17.10 -1.73 3.11
N VAL A 35 16.20 -0.75 3.31
CA VAL A 35 15.10 -0.48 2.39
C VAL A 35 15.64 0.28 1.19
N GLU A 36 15.41 -0.28 0.00
CA GLU A 36 15.82 0.36 -1.25
C GLU A 36 14.61 0.80 -2.05
N TRP A 37 14.74 2.00 -2.62
CA TRP A 37 13.70 2.61 -3.44
C TRP A 37 14.17 2.75 -4.88
N ARG A 38 13.28 2.43 -5.80
CA ARG A 38 13.43 2.71 -7.23
C ARG A 38 12.11 3.27 -7.75
N MET A 39 12.18 4.19 -8.71
CA MET A 39 10.97 4.70 -9.34
C MET A 39 10.64 3.89 -10.60
N PRO A 40 9.34 3.66 -10.90
CA PRO A 40 8.93 3.16 -12.20
C PRO A 40 9.44 4.05 -13.35
N GLU A 41 9.46 3.51 -14.55
CA GLU A 41 9.75 4.31 -15.74
C GLU A 41 8.68 5.41 -15.91
N ASN A 42 9.08 6.58 -16.40
CA ASN A 42 8.22 7.76 -16.57
C ASN A 42 7.56 8.27 -15.26
N HIS A 43 8.17 8.00 -14.10
CA HIS A 43 7.67 8.45 -12.80
C HIS A 43 7.76 9.97 -12.61
N HIS A 44 6.67 10.57 -12.12
CA HIS A 44 6.64 11.92 -11.56
C HIS A 44 6.78 11.87 -10.04
N VAL A 45 7.47 12.84 -9.40
CA VAL A 45 7.76 12.85 -7.95
C VAL A 45 6.53 12.63 -7.06
N ASP A 46 5.39 13.23 -7.39
CA ASP A 46 4.15 13.07 -6.62
C ASP A 46 3.37 11.78 -6.91
N SER A 47 3.82 10.97 -7.88
CA SER A 47 3.19 9.71 -8.26
C SER A 47 3.11 8.76 -7.06
N PRO A 48 1.96 8.10 -6.85
CA PRO A 48 1.81 7.16 -5.73
C PRO A 48 2.55 5.83 -5.96
N PHE A 49 3.16 5.63 -7.13
CA PHE A 49 3.78 4.36 -7.51
C PHE A 49 5.28 4.38 -7.23
N HIS A 50 5.71 3.55 -6.28
CA HIS A 50 7.10 3.41 -5.91
C HIS A 50 7.49 1.94 -5.97
N LEU A 51 8.67 1.62 -6.51
CA LEU A 51 9.24 0.30 -6.34
C LEU A 51 10.05 0.28 -5.04
N VAL A 52 9.82 -0.75 -4.23
CA VAL A 52 10.51 -0.94 -2.95
C VAL A 52 11.08 -2.33 -2.87
N ARG A 53 12.31 -2.45 -2.35
CA ARG A 53 12.90 -3.70 -1.91
C ARG A 53 13.07 -3.64 -0.41
N LEU A 54 12.32 -4.51 0.29
CA LEU A 54 12.37 -4.65 1.75
C LEU A 54 13.37 -5.75 2.14
N PRO A 55 14.00 -5.64 3.33
CA PRO A 55 14.93 -6.66 3.82
C PRO A 55 14.17 -7.89 4.33
N GLY A 56 14.25 -9.01 3.62
CA GLY A 56 13.60 -10.25 4.05
C GLY A 56 12.66 -10.83 3.00
N ASP A 57 11.63 -11.51 3.46
CA ASP A 57 10.69 -12.25 2.61
C ASP A 57 9.35 -11.50 2.40
N GLU A 58 8.44 -12.16 1.69
CA GLU A 58 7.09 -11.65 1.43
C GLU A 58 6.27 -11.40 2.70
N ARG A 59 6.54 -12.11 3.79
CA ARG A 59 5.80 -11.94 5.05
C ARG A 59 6.07 -10.56 5.64
N LEU A 60 7.32 -10.07 5.56
CA LEU A 60 7.64 -8.71 5.98
C LEU A 60 6.87 -7.69 5.14
N ALA A 61 6.86 -7.84 3.82
CA ALA A 61 6.14 -6.93 2.93
C ALA A 61 4.63 -6.87 3.27
N ALA A 62 4.03 -8.01 3.58
CA ALA A 62 2.65 -8.09 4.04
C ALA A 62 2.46 -7.42 5.41
N GLN A 63 3.35 -7.64 6.38
CA GLN A 63 3.29 -7.00 7.71
C GLN A 63 3.40 -5.47 7.61
N VAL A 64 4.35 -4.96 6.82
CA VAL A 64 4.52 -3.54 6.54
C VAL A 64 3.25 -2.96 5.91
N ALA A 65 2.71 -3.59 4.87
CA ALA A 65 1.50 -3.14 4.19
C ALA A 65 0.30 -3.09 5.15
N ASN A 66 0.07 -4.16 5.92
CA ASN A 66 -1.06 -4.26 6.85
C ASN A 66 -1.03 -3.22 7.97
N ARG A 67 0.18 -2.80 8.38
CA ARG A 67 0.38 -1.82 9.46
C ARG A 67 0.44 -0.36 9.00
N SER A 68 0.68 -0.14 7.70
CA SER A 68 0.79 1.18 7.11
C SER A 68 -0.57 1.90 7.05
N LEU A 69 -0.53 3.23 7.00
CA LEU A 69 -1.69 4.08 6.76
C LEU A 69 -1.68 4.71 5.37
N LEU A 70 -0.50 5.07 4.87
CA LEU A 70 -0.33 5.72 3.58
C LEU A 70 -0.18 4.73 2.44
N VAL A 71 0.21 3.49 2.72
CA VAL A 71 0.24 2.41 1.73
C VAL A 71 -1.20 1.98 1.42
N LYS A 72 -1.60 2.03 0.15
CA LYS A 72 -2.84 1.42 -0.34
C LYS A 72 -2.67 -0.09 -0.50
N GLY A 73 -1.53 -0.51 -1.03
CA GLY A 73 -1.14 -1.92 -1.10
C GLY A 73 0.29 -2.10 -1.59
N VAL A 74 0.82 -3.29 -1.29
CA VAL A 74 2.12 -3.77 -1.79
C VAL A 74 1.86 -4.96 -2.70
N TYR A 75 2.44 -4.93 -3.89
CA TYR A 75 2.17 -5.89 -4.95
C TYR A 75 3.46 -6.53 -5.47
N GLU A 76 3.42 -7.84 -5.66
CA GLU A 76 4.39 -8.55 -6.48
C GLU A 76 4.09 -8.22 -7.95
N LEU A 77 4.97 -7.43 -8.58
CA LEU A 77 4.79 -6.98 -9.95
C LEU A 77 5.14 -8.11 -10.93
N TRP A 78 4.14 -8.57 -11.69
CA TRP A 78 4.33 -9.59 -12.73
C TRP A 78 4.57 -8.97 -14.10
N GLY A 79 4.05 -7.77 -14.35
CA GLY A 79 4.31 -7.08 -15.60
C GLY A 79 4.08 -5.58 -15.54
N TYR A 80 4.74 -4.88 -16.46
CA TYR A 80 4.63 -3.44 -16.67
C TYR A 80 4.61 -3.15 -18.17
N GLY A 81 3.82 -2.16 -18.59
CA GLY A 81 3.82 -1.66 -19.95
C GLY A 81 3.16 -0.29 -20.06
N THR A 82 3.40 0.41 -21.16
CA THR A 82 2.66 1.63 -21.53
C THR A 82 1.46 1.31 -22.43
N THR A 83 1.41 0.11 -22.99
CA THR A 83 0.26 -0.48 -23.70
C THR A 83 -0.08 -1.87 -23.15
N TYR A 84 -1.26 -2.40 -23.51
CA TYR A 84 -1.67 -3.75 -23.09
C TYR A 84 -0.84 -4.86 -23.75
N GLU A 85 -0.32 -4.61 -24.95
CA GLU A 85 0.57 -5.54 -25.65
C GLU A 85 1.94 -5.62 -24.95
N GLU A 86 2.49 -4.48 -24.53
CA GLU A 86 3.72 -4.43 -23.73
C GLU A 86 3.53 -5.13 -22.38
N LEU A 87 2.38 -4.89 -21.73
CA LEU A 87 2.00 -5.55 -20.49
C LEU A 87 1.95 -7.08 -20.68
N GLU A 88 1.26 -7.55 -21.71
CA GLU A 88 1.16 -8.99 -22.01
C GLU A 88 2.55 -9.62 -22.17
N LYS A 89 3.41 -8.99 -22.97
CA LYS A 89 4.79 -9.46 -23.17
C LYS A 89 5.52 -9.54 -21.83
N SER A 90 5.45 -8.49 -21.01
CA SER A 90 6.10 -8.43 -19.70
C SER A 90 5.60 -9.53 -18.74
N VAL A 91 4.29 -9.78 -18.70
CA VAL A 91 3.69 -10.84 -17.86
C VAL A 91 4.08 -12.24 -18.34
N ARG A 92 4.22 -12.45 -19.65
CA ARG A 92 4.68 -13.72 -20.23
C ARG A 92 6.16 -13.99 -19.89
N GLU A 93 7.00 -12.96 -19.89
CA GLU A 93 8.43 -13.06 -19.55
C GLU A 93 8.68 -13.28 -18.04
N TYR A 94 7.74 -12.90 -17.17
CA TYR A 94 7.88 -13.10 -15.73
C TYR A 94 7.90 -14.59 -15.36
N PRO A 95 8.76 -15.05 -14.42
CA PRO A 95 8.97 -16.48 -14.17
C PRO A 95 7.71 -17.26 -13.77
N ASP A 96 7.41 -18.35 -14.48
CA ASP A 96 6.25 -19.20 -14.23
C ASP A 96 6.27 -19.82 -12.83
N GLU A 97 7.44 -20.24 -12.34
CA GLU A 97 7.64 -20.76 -10.98
C GLU A 97 7.15 -19.80 -9.88
N ARG A 98 7.09 -18.50 -10.17
CA ARG A 98 6.55 -17.48 -9.25
C ARG A 98 5.07 -17.19 -9.46
N LYS A 99 4.54 -17.36 -10.69
CA LYS A 99 3.12 -17.11 -11.02
C LYS A 99 2.22 -18.30 -10.69
N LEU A 100 2.61 -19.48 -11.17
CA LEU A 100 1.78 -20.68 -11.20
C LEU A 100 1.21 -21.09 -9.83
N PRO A 101 1.92 -20.95 -8.70
CA PRO A 101 1.36 -21.28 -7.39
C PRO A 101 0.07 -20.53 -7.05
N PHE A 102 -0.14 -19.34 -7.63
CA PHE A 102 -1.30 -18.49 -7.36
C PHE A 102 -2.42 -18.63 -8.40
N LEU A 103 -2.25 -19.50 -9.40
CA LEU A 103 -3.17 -19.68 -10.53
C LEU A 103 -3.82 -21.07 -10.55
N VAL A 104 -3.72 -21.83 -9.46
CA VAL A 104 -4.15 -23.23 -9.36
C VAL A 104 -5.67 -23.39 -9.23
N PRO A 105 -6.26 -24.52 -9.68
CA PRO A 105 -7.71 -24.78 -9.58
C PRO A 105 -8.28 -24.74 -8.16
N GLU A 106 -7.45 -25.07 -7.17
CA GLU A 106 -7.85 -25.19 -5.76
C GLU A 106 -8.01 -23.83 -5.08
N SER A 107 -7.46 -22.75 -5.68
CA SER A 107 -7.55 -21.40 -5.13
C SER A 107 -8.71 -20.62 -5.74
N SER A 108 -9.04 -19.50 -5.09
CA SER A 108 -9.98 -18.51 -5.60
C SER A 108 -9.32 -17.16 -5.79
N PHE A 109 -9.78 -16.41 -6.78
CA PHE A 109 -9.18 -15.12 -7.08
C PHE A 109 -10.20 -14.03 -7.42
N LYS A 110 -9.72 -12.79 -7.36
CA LYS A 110 -10.39 -11.61 -7.89
C LYS A 110 -9.36 -10.74 -8.60
N ILE A 111 -9.75 -10.20 -9.75
CA ILE A 111 -9.00 -9.14 -10.43
C ILE A 111 -9.65 -7.81 -10.06
N VAL A 112 -8.84 -6.86 -9.62
CA VAL A 112 -9.24 -5.50 -9.28
C VAL A 112 -8.62 -4.56 -10.29
N ILE A 113 -9.47 -3.83 -11.02
CA ILE A 113 -9.05 -2.75 -11.91
C ILE A 113 -9.09 -1.45 -11.09
N ASP A 114 -8.01 -0.70 -11.11
CA ASP A 114 -7.86 0.53 -10.37
C ASP A 114 -7.01 1.52 -11.16
N SER A 115 -7.11 2.80 -10.81
CA SER A 115 -6.48 3.87 -11.56
C SER A 115 -6.02 5.01 -10.67
N PHE A 116 -5.04 5.75 -11.17
CA PHE A 116 -4.65 7.04 -10.62
C PHE A 116 -4.99 8.15 -11.61
N GLY A 117 -5.89 9.04 -11.20
CA GLY A 117 -6.37 10.17 -12.02
C GLY A 117 -7.56 9.86 -12.93
N LYS A 118 -7.98 8.58 -13.06
CA LYS A 118 -9.07 8.16 -13.97
C LYS A 118 -10.34 7.67 -13.28
N VAL A 119 -11.46 8.13 -13.81
CA VAL A 119 -12.76 7.43 -13.93
C VAL A 119 -12.76 6.13 -14.74
N ILE A 120 -12.47 4.91 -14.24
CA ILE A 120 -12.64 3.69 -15.09
C ILE A 120 -14.08 3.18 -14.99
N SER A 121 -14.80 3.20 -16.12
CA SER A 121 -16.17 2.70 -16.22
C SER A 121 -16.26 1.18 -16.07
N SER A 122 -17.41 0.66 -15.66
CA SER A 122 -17.63 -0.79 -15.54
C SER A 122 -17.46 -1.54 -16.86
N GLN A 123 -17.75 -0.89 -17.99
CA GLN A 123 -17.53 -1.46 -19.31
C GLN A 123 -16.03 -1.61 -19.59
N GLU A 124 -15.25 -0.55 -19.39
CA GLU A 124 -13.78 -0.60 -19.54
C GLU A 124 -13.16 -1.65 -18.60
N GLN A 125 -13.63 -1.75 -17.34
CA GLN A 125 -13.14 -2.79 -16.42
C GLN A 125 -13.34 -4.20 -16.97
N ASN A 126 -14.49 -4.48 -17.59
CA ASN A 126 -14.77 -5.79 -18.19
C ASN A 126 -13.89 -6.06 -19.42
N GLU A 127 -13.68 -5.04 -20.27
CA GLU A 127 -12.82 -5.15 -21.44
C GLU A 127 -11.36 -5.45 -21.02
N ILE A 128 -10.88 -4.80 -19.96
CA ILE A 128 -9.54 -5.07 -19.42
C ILE A 128 -9.46 -6.49 -18.85
N ILE A 129 -10.45 -6.93 -18.08
CA ILE A 129 -10.46 -8.31 -17.55
C ILE A 129 -10.45 -9.34 -18.69
N GLN A 130 -11.19 -9.09 -19.77
CA GLN A 130 -11.23 -9.96 -20.95
C GLN A 130 -9.91 -9.96 -21.74
N SER A 131 -9.13 -8.88 -21.69
CA SER A 131 -7.83 -8.86 -22.37
C SER A 131 -6.77 -9.72 -21.67
N LEU A 132 -6.94 -10.03 -20.37
CA LEU A 132 -5.98 -10.82 -19.56
C LEU A 132 -6.04 -12.34 -19.81
N THR A 133 -6.68 -12.80 -20.89
CA THR A 133 -6.84 -14.23 -21.23
C THR A 133 -5.53 -15.00 -21.41
N TYR A 134 -4.43 -14.28 -21.65
CA TYR A 134 -3.08 -14.86 -21.73
C TYR A 134 -2.53 -15.36 -20.40
N ILE A 135 -3.15 -14.99 -19.26
CA ILE A 135 -2.78 -15.47 -17.94
C ILE A 135 -3.63 -16.71 -17.63
N PRO A 136 -3.01 -17.87 -17.34
CA PRO A 136 -3.73 -19.13 -17.19
C PRO A 136 -4.39 -19.26 -15.81
N PHE A 137 -5.34 -18.38 -15.48
CA PHE A 137 -6.13 -18.47 -14.26
C PHE A 137 -6.98 -19.75 -14.26
N LYS A 138 -6.63 -20.73 -13.42
CA LYS A 138 -7.43 -21.96 -13.26
C LYS A 138 -8.34 -21.96 -12.02
N GLY A 139 -8.07 -21.06 -11.06
CA GLY A 139 -8.86 -20.93 -9.84
C GLY A 139 -10.29 -20.43 -10.10
N ARG A 140 -11.13 -20.49 -9.07
CA ARG A 140 -12.51 -19.97 -9.16
C ARG A 140 -12.58 -18.47 -8.87
N VAL A 141 -13.47 -17.74 -9.53
CA VAL A 141 -13.69 -16.32 -9.22
C VAL A 141 -14.46 -16.19 -7.89
N ASN A 142 -13.94 -15.39 -6.95
CA ASN A 142 -14.61 -15.05 -5.70
C ASN A 142 -14.48 -13.54 -5.42
N LEU A 143 -15.57 -12.79 -5.62
CA LEU A 143 -15.54 -11.34 -5.53
C LEU A 143 -15.55 -10.78 -4.09
N LYS A 144 -15.88 -11.63 -3.10
CA LYS A 144 -16.06 -11.23 -1.69
C LYS A 144 -14.87 -11.59 -0.82
N LYS A 145 -14.40 -12.84 -0.88
CA LYS A 145 -13.29 -13.35 -0.07
C LYS A 145 -12.38 -14.28 -0.91
N PRO A 146 -11.67 -13.73 -1.91
CA PRO A 146 -10.72 -14.50 -2.70
C PRO A 146 -9.50 -14.90 -1.86
N ASP A 147 -8.84 -15.99 -2.25
CA ASP A 147 -7.54 -16.37 -1.70
C ASP A 147 -6.43 -15.47 -2.27
N HIS A 148 -6.57 -15.05 -3.53
CA HIS A 148 -5.62 -14.17 -4.21
C HIS A 148 -6.30 -12.97 -4.86
N ARG A 149 -5.71 -11.80 -4.66
CA ARG A 149 -6.13 -10.56 -5.33
C ARG A 149 -5.07 -10.17 -6.34
N PHE A 150 -5.50 -9.96 -7.57
CA PHE A 150 -4.68 -9.45 -8.65
C PHE A 150 -5.12 -8.04 -8.97
N PHE A 151 -4.19 -7.19 -9.35
CA PHE A 151 -4.47 -5.79 -9.65
C PHE A 151 -3.94 -5.42 -11.02
N VAL A 152 -4.79 -4.72 -11.77
CA VAL A 152 -4.38 -3.87 -12.87
C VAL A 152 -4.45 -2.44 -12.37
N MET A 153 -3.33 -1.75 -12.37
CA MET A 153 -3.24 -0.35 -11.95
C MET A 153 -2.84 0.50 -13.14
N GLU A 154 -3.73 1.40 -13.55
CA GLU A 154 -3.48 2.31 -14.67
C GLU A 154 -3.19 3.74 -14.22
N THR A 155 -2.23 4.38 -14.89
CA THR A 155 -2.10 5.83 -14.93
C THR A 155 -2.35 6.28 -16.35
N ASP A 156 -3.15 7.31 -16.54
CA ASP A 156 -3.41 7.86 -17.87
C ASP A 156 -2.61 9.15 -18.09
N ASP A 157 -2.51 9.57 -19.35
CA ASP A 157 -2.01 10.90 -19.74
C ASP A 157 -3.09 11.96 -19.45
N TYR A 158 -3.30 12.25 -18.15
CA TYR A 158 -4.13 13.38 -17.76
C TYR A 158 -3.33 14.65 -18.01
N GLY A 159 -3.81 15.46 -18.95
CA GLY A 159 -3.36 16.84 -19.12
C GLY A 159 -3.47 17.63 -17.79
N SER A 160 -2.79 18.78 -17.74
CA SER A 160 -2.43 19.54 -16.51
C SER A 160 -3.57 20.08 -15.62
N ASN A 161 -4.85 19.74 -15.85
CA ASN A 161 -5.98 20.47 -15.28
C ASN A 161 -6.68 19.85 -14.05
N ASN A 162 -6.18 18.72 -13.52
CA ASN A 162 -6.87 18.01 -12.41
C ASN A 162 -6.19 18.17 -11.04
N GLY A 163 -5.21 19.06 -10.88
CA GLY A 163 -4.48 19.25 -9.62
C GLY A 163 -3.62 18.03 -9.21
N LEU A 164 -3.48 17.06 -10.10
CA LEU A 164 -2.59 15.91 -9.99
C LEU A 164 -1.30 16.19 -10.76
N PRO A 165 -0.19 15.54 -10.41
CA PRO A 165 1.03 15.62 -11.20
C PRO A 165 0.76 15.25 -12.67
N PRO A 166 1.32 15.99 -13.65
CA PRO A 166 1.20 15.62 -15.05
C PRO A 166 1.84 14.24 -15.24
N VAL A 167 1.03 13.27 -15.64
CA VAL A 167 1.52 11.93 -15.98
C VAL A 167 2.11 12.02 -17.37
N VAL A 168 3.44 11.93 -17.47
CA VAL A 168 4.16 12.15 -18.74
C VAL A 168 3.81 11.09 -19.79
N LYS A 169 3.53 9.86 -19.34
CA LYS A 169 3.10 8.73 -20.19
C LYS A 169 2.22 7.77 -19.41
N ARG A 170 1.23 7.19 -20.10
CA ARG A 170 0.41 6.09 -19.61
C ARG A 170 1.29 4.96 -19.07
N SER A 171 0.92 4.40 -17.93
CA SER A 171 1.57 3.24 -17.34
C SER A 171 0.54 2.24 -16.85
N ILE A 172 0.78 0.96 -17.10
CA ILE A 172 -0.08 -0.15 -16.72
C ILE A 172 0.77 -1.14 -15.94
N PHE A 173 0.35 -1.43 -14.71
CA PHE A 173 1.01 -2.40 -13.84
C PHE A 173 0.06 -3.58 -13.62
N PHE A 174 0.58 -4.79 -13.74
CA PHE A 174 -0.15 -6.01 -13.36
C PHE A 174 0.63 -6.79 -12.31
N GLY A 175 -0.05 -7.22 -11.25
CA GLY A 175 0.59 -7.98 -10.18
C GLY A 175 -0.38 -8.57 -9.17
N ARG A 176 0.21 -9.32 -8.23
CA ARG A 176 -0.51 -9.96 -7.11
C ARG A 176 -0.38 -9.12 -5.85
N GLU A 177 -1.47 -8.91 -5.13
CA GLU A 177 -1.46 -8.27 -3.81
C GLU A 177 -0.74 -9.16 -2.79
N VAL A 178 0.30 -8.60 -2.17
CA VAL A 178 1.05 -9.22 -1.08
C VAL A 178 0.46 -8.79 0.27
N GLY A 179 0.04 -7.54 0.36
CA GLY A 179 -0.66 -7.00 1.53
C GLY A 179 -1.28 -5.64 1.21
N ALA A 180 -2.24 -5.24 2.03
CA ALA A 180 -2.95 -3.97 1.89
C ALA A 180 -3.19 -3.36 3.27
N ALA A 181 -3.22 -2.03 3.35
CA ALA A 181 -3.46 -1.36 4.63
C ALA A 181 -4.86 -1.63 5.16
N ASP A 182 -4.96 -1.87 6.47
CA ASP A 182 -6.23 -1.90 7.17
C ASP A 182 -6.62 -0.49 7.65
N ARG A 183 -7.35 0.25 6.82
CA ARG A 183 -7.83 1.59 7.16
C ARG A 183 -9.13 1.61 7.96
N HIS A 184 -9.72 0.46 8.32
CA HIS A 184 -10.90 0.42 9.20
C HIS A 184 -10.61 0.97 10.60
N LEU A 185 -9.32 0.96 10.98
CA LEU A 185 -8.75 1.65 12.13
C LEU A 185 -9.12 3.14 12.19
N LEU A 186 -8.92 3.90 11.11
CA LEU A 186 -9.00 5.37 11.17
C LEU A 186 -10.40 5.89 11.55
N PRO A 187 -11.51 5.38 10.99
CA PRO A 187 -12.87 5.72 11.42
C PRO A 187 -13.11 5.56 12.92
N THR A 188 -12.52 4.55 13.57
CA THR A 188 -12.69 4.29 15.01
C THR A 188 -12.15 5.42 15.87
N TYR A 189 -11.07 6.08 15.43
CA TYR A 189 -10.33 7.09 16.21
C TYR A 189 -10.55 8.54 15.76
N GLN A 190 -11.52 8.78 14.87
CA GLN A 190 -11.91 10.11 14.43
C GLN A 190 -12.28 11.00 15.63
N LEU A 191 -11.96 12.30 15.57
CA LEU A 191 -12.20 13.21 16.69
C LEU A 191 -13.66 13.19 17.18
N LYS A 192 -14.63 13.08 16.25
CA LYS A 192 -16.06 13.00 16.57
C LYS A 192 -16.48 11.77 17.38
N SER A 193 -15.69 10.70 17.40
CA SER A 193 -15.99 9.50 18.21
C SER A 193 -15.43 9.59 19.64
N ARG A 194 -14.61 10.62 19.94
CA ARG A 194 -13.98 10.77 21.25
C ARG A 194 -14.93 11.40 22.27
N LYS A 195 -14.89 10.89 23.51
CA LYS A 195 -15.64 11.45 24.65
C LYS A 195 -15.16 12.85 25.05
N TYR A 196 -13.86 13.12 24.88
CA TYR A 196 -13.25 14.41 25.14
C TYR A 196 -12.58 14.93 23.87
N ILE A 197 -12.88 16.17 23.51
CA ILE A 197 -12.34 16.85 22.34
C ILE A 197 -11.79 18.20 22.82
N GLY A 198 -10.54 18.47 22.49
CA GLY A 198 -9.87 19.74 22.75
C GLY A 198 -9.37 20.37 21.45
N PRO A 199 -9.11 21.69 21.45
CA PRO A 199 -8.72 22.43 20.24
C PRO A 199 -7.37 21.99 19.67
N THR A 200 -6.52 21.35 20.47
CA THR A 200 -5.18 20.87 20.10
C THR A 200 -5.15 19.38 19.77
N ALA A 201 -6.31 18.76 19.52
CA ALA A 201 -6.38 17.35 19.18
C ALA A 201 -5.79 17.08 17.78
N MET A 202 -4.84 16.17 17.71
CA MET A 202 -4.22 15.76 16.46
C MET A 202 -5.16 14.86 15.65
N ASP A 203 -5.09 15.01 14.32
CA ASP A 203 -5.75 14.10 13.39
C ASP A 203 -5.32 12.64 13.63
N ALA A 204 -6.25 11.71 13.48
CA ALA A 204 -6.00 10.30 13.77
C ALA A 204 -4.94 9.70 12.85
N GLU A 205 -4.96 10.01 11.55
CA GLU A 205 -4.00 9.48 10.58
C GLU A 205 -2.58 9.94 10.93
N MET A 206 -2.41 11.22 11.29
CA MET A 206 -1.13 11.75 11.75
C MET A 206 -0.65 11.10 13.05
N ALA A 207 -1.53 10.92 14.04
CA ALA A 207 -1.17 10.31 15.31
C ALA A 207 -0.68 8.86 15.15
N PHE A 208 -1.34 8.09 14.28
CA PHE A 208 -0.94 6.71 13.97
C PHE A 208 0.35 6.65 13.12
N LEU A 209 0.57 7.60 12.22
CA LEU A 209 1.83 7.71 11.49
C LEU A 209 3.00 7.97 12.45
N MET A 210 2.81 8.89 13.40
CA MET A 210 3.82 9.15 14.44
C MET A 210 4.05 7.93 15.33
N ALA A 211 3.01 7.17 15.67
CA ALA A 211 3.16 5.92 16.42
C ALA A 211 3.95 4.86 15.63
N ASN A 212 3.72 4.74 14.33
CA ASN A 212 4.53 3.87 13.44
C ASN A 212 5.99 4.34 13.39
N GLN A 213 6.25 5.65 13.22
CA GLN A 213 7.61 6.21 13.19
C GLN A 213 8.34 6.13 14.54
N GLY A 214 7.60 6.23 15.64
CA GLY A 214 8.07 5.94 17.00
C GLY A 214 8.21 4.44 17.31
N LEU A 215 7.98 3.58 16.31
CA LEU A 215 8.10 2.13 16.39
C LEU A 215 7.22 1.52 17.50
N ALA A 216 6.07 2.12 17.81
CA ALA A 216 5.19 1.72 18.90
C ALA A 216 4.72 0.27 18.73
N SER A 217 4.96 -0.54 19.76
CA SER A 217 4.70 -1.99 19.79
C SER A 217 4.71 -2.52 21.23
N PRO A 218 4.19 -3.74 21.47
CA PRO A 218 4.27 -4.40 22.77
C PRO A 218 5.70 -4.44 23.31
N GLY A 219 5.85 -4.18 24.61
CA GLY A 219 7.15 -4.14 25.28
C GLY A 219 7.90 -2.80 25.16
N LYS A 220 7.35 -1.81 24.44
CA LYS A 220 7.91 -0.46 24.36
C LYS A 220 7.14 0.55 25.21
N LEU A 221 7.86 1.54 25.72
CA LEU A 221 7.31 2.69 26.43
C LEU A 221 7.29 3.90 25.49
N VAL A 222 6.12 4.52 25.34
CA VAL A 222 5.94 5.80 24.64
C VAL A 222 5.60 6.87 25.67
N TYR A 223 6.46 7.88 25.76
CA TYR A 223 6.32 9.01 26.66
C TYR A 223 5.98 10.26 25.86
N ASP A 224 4.90 10.93 26.23
CA ASP A 224 4.50 12.22 25.66
C ASP A 224 4.44 13.29 26.78
N PRO A 225 5.45 14.18 26.88
CA PRO A 225 5.47 15.24 27.88
C PRO A 225 4.43 16.35 27.62
N PHE A 226 3.78 16.36 26.45
CA PHE A 226 2.82 17.38 26.04
C PHE A 226 1.52 16.75 25.49
N VAL A 227 1.05 15.71 26.18
CA VAL A 227 -0.02 14.81 25.74
C VAL A 227 -1.31 15.48 25.25
N GLY A 228 -1.68 16.63 25.82
CA GLY A 228 -2.93 17.33 25.49
C GLY A 228 -4.16 16.42 25.61
N THR A 229 -4.82 16.15 24.49
CA THR A 229 -6.00 15.25 24.42
C THR A 229 -5.66 13.76 24.25
N GLY A 230 -4.37 13.39 24.22
CA GLY A 230 -3.90 12.00 24.18
C GLY A 230 -3.85 11.36 22.80
N SER A 231 -3.90 12.13 21.71
CA SER A 231 -4.02 11.57 20.35
C SER A 231 -2.91 10.57 20.00
N ILE A 232 -1.64 10.92 20.26
CA ILE A 232 -0.48 10.08 19.95
C ILE A 232 -0.43 8.87 20.89
N LEU A 233 -0.67 9.06 22.19
CA LEU A 233 -0.65 7.97 23.15
C LEU A 233 -1.78 6.96 22.89
N VAL A 234 -2.97 7.41 22.49
CA VAL A 234 -4.05 6.50 22.08
C VAL A 234 -3.62 5.65 20.88
N ALA A 235 -2.95 6.25 19.89
CA ALA A 235 -2.42 5.51 18.75
C ALA A 235 -1.33 4.50 19.15
N ALA A 236 -0.39 4.90 20.00
CA ALA A 236 0.65 4.03 20.54
C ALA A 236 0.07 2.87 21.37
N ALA A 237 -0.95 3.14 22.19
CA ALA A 237 -1.63 2.14 22.99
C ALA A 237 -2.44 1.15 22.13
N HIS A 238 -3.10 1.61 21.07
CA HIS A 238 -3.74 0.71 20.09
C HIS A 238 -2.72 -0.27 19.49
N PHE A 239 -1.50 0.20 19.30
CA PHE A 239 -0.37 -0.58 18.83
C PHE A 239 0.31 -1.42 19.92
N GLY A 240 -0.21 -1.41 21.14
CA GLY A 240 0.22 -2.25 22.26
C GLY A 240 1.37 -1.69 23.09
N ALA A 241 1.84 -0.48 22.81
CA ALA A 241 2.87 0.16 23.62
C ALA A 241 2.31 0.61 24.98
N MET A 242 3.16 0.59 26.00
CA MET A 242 2.86 1.24 27.27
C MET A 242 2.98 2.75 27.10
N THR A 243 2.01 3.51 27.60
CA THR A 243 1.98 4.96 27.45
C THR A 243 2.19 5.66 28.79
N MET A 244 3.01 6.70 28.81
CA MET A 244 3.30 7.50 30.00
C MET A 244 3.12 8.99 29.73
N ILE A 245 2.59 9.71 30.72
CA ILE A 245 2.42 11.16 30.72
C ILE A 245 3.16 11.76 31.91
N LEU A 246 3.54 13.04 31.80
CA LEU A 246 3.94 13.84 32.95
C LEU A 246 2.71 14.59 33.46
N ILE A 247 2.45 14.50 34.77
CA ILE A 247 1.40 15.24 35.47
C ILE A 247 2.06 16.40 36.22
#